data_AF-A0A094WKU3-F1
#
_entry.id   AF-A0A094WKU3-F1
#
_cell.length_a   1.000
_cell.length_b   1.000
_cell.length_c   1.000
_cell.angle_alpha   90.00
_cell.angle_beta   90.00
_cell.angle_gamma   90.00
#
_symmetry.space_group_name_H-M   'P 1'
#
loop_
_entity.id
_entity.type
_entity.pdbx_description
1 polymer ?
#
loop_
_entity_poly.entity_id
_entity_poly.type
_entity_poly.pdbx_seq_one_letter_code
_entity_poly.pdbx_strand_id
1 'polypeptide(L)' 'MFPLQSRLEKLKRVLQFIQSFFSDIEKVHRQLRKQDVIVTDIVQVGANTFFDLFDLDGNRLQICFC' A
#
# COMPACT_ATOMS: atom_id res chain seq x y z
N MET A 1 -10.55 -6.93 -18.17
CA MET A 1 -9.30 -6.14 -18.18
C MET A 1 -9.67 -4.66 -18.13
N PHE A 2 -9.28 -3.92 -17.09
CA PHE A 2 -9.65 -2.51 -16.94
C PHE A 2 -8.77 -1.58 -17.83
N PRO A 3 -9.28 -0.41 -18.27
CA PRO A 3 -8.49 0.56 -19.04
C PRO A 3 -7.27 1.07 -18.26
N LEU A 4 -6.13 1.28 -18.94
CA LEU A 4 -4.87 1.76 -18.33
C LEU A 4 -5.07 3.04 -17.51
N GLN A 5 -5.86 3.98 -18.01
CA GLN A 5 -6.21 5.23 -17.30
C GLN A 5 -6.84 4.98 -15.93
N SER A 6 -7.73 3.99 -15.82
CA SER A 6 -8.43 3.67 -14.58
C SER A 6 -7.51 3.04 -13.52
N ARG A 7 -6.47 2.31 -13.97
CA ARG A 7 -5.46 1.72 -13.09
C ARG A 7 -4.57 2.80 -12.50
N LEU A 8 -4.12 3.73 -13.33
CA LEU A 8 -3.29 4.86 -12.91
C LEU A 8 -4.00 5.74 -11.87
N GLU A 9 -5.30 6.00 -12.05
CA GLU A 9 -6.07 6.79 -11.09
C GLU A 9 -6.28 6.06 -9.76
N LYS A 10 -6.48 4.73 -9.76
CA LYS A 10 -6.51 3.93 -8.53
C LYS A 10 -5.16 3.96 -7.81
N LEU A 11 -4.06 3.79 -8.56
CA LEU A 11 -2.70 3.81 -8.02
C LEU A 11 -2.38 5.16 -7.39
N LYS A 12 -2.75 6.27 -8.05
CA LYS A 12 -2.63 7.63 -7.50
C LYS A 12 -3.39 7.79 -6.18
N ARG A 13 -4.62 7.28 -6.07
CA ARG A 13 -5.39 7.34 -4.82
C ARG A 13 -4.73 6.56 -3.69
N VAL A 14 -4.21 5.38 -3.98
CA VAL A 14 -3.46 4.56 -3.00
C VAL A 14 -2.19 5.31 -2.55
N LEU A 15 -1.42 5.87 -3.49
CA LEU A 15 -0.22 6.66 -3.18
C LEU A 15 -0.54 7.92 -2.37
N GLN A 16 -1.59 8.67 -2.73
CA GLN A 16 -2.04 9.86 -2.00
C GLN A 16 -2.48 9.50 -0.56
N PHE A 17 -3.16 8.37 -0.40
CA PHE A 17 -3.56 7.85 0.91
C PHE A 17 -2.34 7.51 1.75
N ILE A 18 -1.37 6.77 1.21
CA ILE A 18 -0.12 6.41 1.91
C ILE A 18 0.67 7.67 2.30
N GLN A 19 0.75 8.67 1.41
CA GLN A 19 1.39 9.96 1.69
C GLN A 19 0.84 10.65 2.93
N SER A 20 -0.47 10.54 3.19
CA SER A 20 -1.11 11.17 4.36
C SER A 20 -0.73 10.55 5.71
N PHE A 21 -0.08 9.39 5.71
CA PHE A 21 0.26 8.62 6.91
C PHE A 21 1.75 8.27 7.02
N PHE A 22 2.62 9.02 6.35
CA PHE A 22 4.06 8.76 6.24
C PHE A 22 4.82 8.58 7.56
N SER A 23 4.19 8.82 8.72
CA SER A 23 4.78 8.67 10.05
C SER A 23 4.30 7.43 10.84
N ASP A 24 3.33 6.65 10.36
CA ASP A 24 2.77 5.54 11.13
C ASP A 24 2.38 4.35 10.24
N ILE A 25 3.34 3.43 10.06
CA ILE A 25 3.18 2.23 9.23
C ILE A 25 2.06 1.31 9.74
N GLU A 26 1.89 1.19 11.06
CA GLU A 26 0.86 0.34 11.65
C GLU A 26 -0.54 0.89 11.36
N LYS A 27 -0.70 2.22 11.42
CA LYS A 27 -1.96 2.88 11.08
C LYS A 27 -2.31 2.69 9.61
N VAL A 28 -1.35 2.83 8.69
CA VAL A 28 -1.59 2.57 7.25
C VAL A 28 -2.01 1.13 7.05
N HIS A 29 -1.23 0.20 7.57
CA HIS A 29 -1.47 -1.24 7.42
C HIS A 29 -2.86 -1.63 7.92
N ARG A 30 -3.25 -1.15 9.11
CA ARG A 30 -4.56 -1.41 9.70
C ARG A 30 -5.70 -0.81 8.87
N GLN A 31 -5.53 0.40 8.34
CA GLN A 31 -6.57 1.02 7.51
C GLN A 31 -6.74 0.34 6.16
N LEU A 32 -5.64 -0.11 5.52
CA LEU A 32 -5.71 -0.88 4.28
C LEU A 32 -6.43 -2.21 4.51
N ARG A 33 -6.13 -2.93 5.59
CA ARG A 33 -6.87 -4.15 5.98
C ARG A 33 -8.37 -3.88 6.21
N LYS A 34 -8.73 -2.75 6.83
CA LYS A 34 -10.13 -2.35 7.02
C LYS A 34 -10.87 -2.04 5.71
N GLN A 35 -10.16 -1.76 4.63
CA GLN A 35 -10.72 -1.48 3.31
C GLN A 35 -10.67 -2.71 2.38
N ASP A 36 -10.47 -3.91 2.95
CA ASP A 36 -10.33 -5.18 2.22
C ASP A 36 -9.18 -5.19 1.19
N VAL A 37 -8.17 -4.34 1.39
CA VAL A 37 -6.94 -4.39 0.60
C VAL A 37 -6.08 -5.54 1.13
N ILE A 38 -5.67 -6.42 0.22
CA ILE A 38 -4.76 -7.53 0.55
C ILE A 38 -3.38 -6.95 0.81
N VAL A 39 -2.90 -7.13 2.04
CA VAL A 39 -1.56 -6.70 2.47
C VAL A 39 -0.84 -7.84 3.20
N THR A 40 0.49 -7.89 3.09
CA THR A 40 1.33 -8.80 3.89
C THR A 40 1.42 -8.32 5.33
N ASP A 41 2.06 -9.11 6.19
CA ASP A 41 2.48 -8.61 7.50
C ASP A 41 3.59 -7.55 7.37
N ILE A 42 3.74 -6.73 8.41
CA ILE A 42 4.81 -5.74 8.50
C ILE A 42 6.12 -6.49 8.75
N VAL A 43 7.14 -6.15 7.97
CA VAL A 43 8.48 -6.73 8.04
C VAL A 43 9.47 -5.63 8.40
N GLN A 44 10.38 -5.93 9.33
CA GLN A 44 11.49 -5.05 9.70
C GLN A 44 12.82 -5.71 9.31
N VAL A 45 13.62 -5.03 8.49
CA VAL A 45 14.94 -5.49 8.05
C VAL A 45 15.94 -4.34 8.23
N GLY A 46 16.78 -4.44 9.25
CA GLY A 46 17.71 -3.36 9.62
C GLY A 46 16.94 -2.10 10.03
N ALA A 47 17.24 -0.98 9.37
CA ALA A 47 16.54 0.29 9.58
C ALA A 47 15.23 0.41 8.77
N ASN A 48 14.96 -0.52 7.85
CA ASN A 48 13.79 -0.44 6.98
C ASN A 48 12.62 -1.20 7.58
N THR A 49 11.43 -0.59 7.55
CA THR A 49 10.17 -1.25 7.91
C THR A 49 9.21 -1.16 6.73
N PHE A 50 8.65 -2.28 6.28
CA PHE A 50 7.82 -2.30 5.07
C PHE A 50 6.73 -3.37 5.11
N PHE A 51 5.76 -3.24 4.21
CA PHE A 51 4.81 -4.30 3.87
C PHE A 51 4.44 -4.18 2.39
N ASP A 52 3.91 -5.26 1.81
CA ASP A 52 3.43 -5.26 0.44
C ASP A 52 1.90 -5.21 0.40
N LEU A 53 1.36 -4.57 -0.62
CA LEU A 53 -0.06 -4.61 -0.98
C LEU A 53 -0.22 -5.07 -2.42
N PHE A 54 -1.38 -5.66 -2.72
CA PHE A 54 -1.73 -6.13 -4.05
C PHE A 54 -2.91 -5.34 -4.60
N ASP A 55 -2.78 -4.81 -5.82
CA ASP A 55 -3.93 -4.23 -6.51
C ASP A 55 -4.87 -5.32 -7.06
N LEU A 56 -6.00 -4.90 -7.64
CA LEU A 56 -7.01 -5.82 -8.16
C LEU A 56 -6.54 -6.63 -9.38
N ASP A 57 -5.47 -6.19 -10.04
CA ASP A 57 -4.85 -6.92 -11.15
C ASP A 57 -3.74 -7.86 -10.64
N GLY A 58 -3.50 -7.91 -9.33
CA GLY A 58 -2.45 -8.72 -8.70
C GLY A 58 -1.06 -8.09 -8.74
N ASN A 59 -0.94 -6.81 -9.11
CA ASN A 59 0.35 -6.12 -9.08
C ASN A 59 0.78 -5.87 -7.63
N ARG A 60 2.04 -6.16 -7.33
CA ARG A 60 2.66 -5.92 -6.03
C ARG A 60 3.15 -4.49 -5.92
N LEU A 61 2.74 -3.78 -4.87
CA LEU A 61 3.31 -2.49 -4.47
C LEU A 61 3.88 -2.63 -3.06
N GLN A 62 5.15 -2.24 -2.88
CA GLN A 62 5.80 -2.24 -1.58
C GLN A 62 5.73 -0.85 -0.96
N ILE A 63 5.32 -0.79 0.30
CA ILE A 63 5.28 0.44 1.08
C ILE A 63 6.42 0.39 2.10
N CYS A 64 7.42 1.24 1.90
CA CYS A 64 8.58 1.35 2.78
C CYS A 64 8.47 2.59 3.68
N PHE A 65 8.83 2.41 4.94
CA PHE A 65 9.03 3.45 5.94
C PHE A 65 10.49 3.32 6.42
N CYS A 66 11.23 4.42 6.35
CA CYS A 66 12.60 4.57 6.83
C CYS A 66 12.63 5.58 7.97
#